data_AF-A0A925TQH6-F1
#
_entry.id   AF-A0A925TQH6-F1
#
_cell.length_a   1.000
_cell.length_b   1.000
_cell.length_c   1.000
_cell.angle_alpha   90.00
_cell.angle_beta   90.00
_cell.angle_gamma   90.00
#
_symmetry.space_group_name_H-M   'P 1'
#
loop_
_entity.id
_entity.type
_entity.pdbx_description
1 polymer ?
#
loop_
_entity_poly.entity_id
_entity_poly.type
_entity_poly.pdbx_seq_one_letter_code
_entity_poly.pdbx_strand_id
1 'polypeptide(L)' 'MNEIKWDIRREERAWKEEAFSRYEMRPEKFEMSDGKLFFSEEERITLLALLLENVGVDIAILLGDFEVWREAVRAKETGK' A
#
# COMPACT_ATOMS: atom_id res chain seq x y z
N MET A 1 -6.89 -9.50 -16.29
CA MET A 1 -5.85 -8.59 -15.77
C MET A 1 -4.86 -9.46 -15.02
N ASN A 2 -3.56 -9.35 -15.33
CA ASN A 2 -2.56 -10.03 -14.50
C ASN A 2 -2.59 -9.39 -13.11
N GLU A 3 -2.68 -10.23 -12.08
CA GLU A 3 -2.64 -9.79 -10.69
C GLU A 3 -1.25 -9.17 -10.42
N ILE A 4 -1.23 -7.90 -9.99
CA ILE A 4 0.03 -7.21 -9.68
C ILE A 4 0.64 -7.88 -8.44
N LYS A 5 1.85 -8.42 -8.60
CA LYS A 5 2.59 -9.01 -7.48
C LYS A 5 3.37 -7.93 -6.74
N TRP A 6 2.85 -7.52 -5.58
CA TRP A 6 3.53 -6.62 -4.66
C TRP A 6 4.65 -7.35 -3.90
N ASP A 7 5.83 -6.73 -3.81
CA ASP A 7 6.97 -7.18 -3.02
C ASP A 7 7.15 -6.25 -1.82
N ILE A 8 6.14 -6.28 -0.94
CA ILE A 8 6.11 -5.55 0.32
C ILE A 8 6.86 -6.37 1.37
N ARG A 9 7.82 -5.74 2.03
CA ARG A 9 8.73 -6.37 2.99
C ARG A 9 8.63 -5.68 4.35
N ARG A 10 9.25 -6.29 5.37
CA ARG A 10 9.34 -5.69 6.70
C ARG A 10 10.13 -4.37 6.68
N GLU A 11 11.32 -4.41 6.10
CA GLU A 11 12.17 -3.24 5.89
C GLU A 11 11.90 -2.58 4.53
N GLU A 12 12.29 -1.32 4.40
CA GLU A 12 12.21 -0.59 3.14
C GLU A 12 13.00 -1.28 2.01
N ARG A 13 12.58 -1.03 0.77
CA ARG A 13 13.40 -1.36 -0.40
C ARG A 13 13.33 -0.26 -1.44
N ALA A 14 14.47 0.06 -2.02
CA ALA A 14 14.50 0.83 -3.26
C ALA A 14 14.17 -0.10 -4.45
N TRP A 15 13.35 0.39 -5.38
CA TRP A 15 13.17 -0.26 -6.68
C TRP A 15 14.46 -0.20 -7.51
N LYS A 16 14.66 -1.19 -8.38
CA LYS A 16 15.83 -1.28 -9.27
C LYS A 16 15.35 -1.29 -10.72
N GLU A 17 15.50 -2.41 -11.41
CA GLU A 17 15.08 -2.57 -12.81
C GLU A 17 13.58 -2.29 -13.02
N GLU A 18 12.78 -2.47 -11.97
CA GLU A 18 11.33 -2.21 -11.99
C GLU A 18 10.94 -0.76 -11.66
N ALA A 19 11.89 0.13 -11.34
CA ALA A 19 11.57 1.46 -10.81
C ALA A 19 10.64 2.27 -11.73
N PHE A 20 10.89 2.23 -13.04
CA PHE A 20 10.08 2.98 -14.00
C PHE A 20 8.66 2.41 -14.14
N SER A 21 8.53 1.08 -14.24
CA SER A 21 7.21 0.46 -14.34
C SER A 21 6.37 0.65 -13.06
N ARG A 22 7.01 0.64 -11.89
CA ARG A 22 6.35 1.00 -10.62
C ARG A 22 5.95 2.46 -10.56
N TYR A 23 6.82 3.36 -11.02
CA TYR A 23 6.52 4.78 -11.12
C TYR A 23 5.31 5.04 -12.01
N GLU A 24 5.18 4.37 -13.15
CA GLU A 24 4.04 4.51 -14.06
C GLU A 24 2.70 4.05 -13.45
N MET A 25 2.71 3.18 -12.44
CA MET A 25 1.50 2.74 -11.74
C MET A 25 0.92 3.79 -10.77
N ARG A 26 1.66 4.84 -10.44
CA ARG A 26 1.18 5.86 -9.49
C ARG A 26 -0.08 6.54 -10.04
N PRO A 27 -1.09 6.85 -9.20
CA PRO A 27 -2.19 7.71 -9.63
C PRO A 27 -1.68 9.05 -10.16
N GLU A 28 -2.27 9.55 -11.25
CA GLU A 28 -1.76 10.76 -11.93
C GLU A 28 -1.90 12.03 -11.09
N LYS A 29 -2.94 12.12 -10.25
CA LYS A 29 -3.25 13.33 -9.47
C LYS A 29 -3.63 12.99 -8.03
N PHE A 30 -3.14 13.80 -7.10
CA PHE A 30 -3.60 13.80 -5.71
C PHE A 30 -4.83 14.71 -5.61
N GLU A 31 -6.01 14.11 -5.66
CA GLU A 31 -7.29 14.82 -5.53
C GLU A 31 -8.09 14.24 -4.35
N MET A 32 -9.02 15.04 -3.81
CA MET A 32 -9.97 14.59 -2.81
C MET A 32 -11.32 14.32 -3.49
N SER A 33 -11.88 13.14 -3.24
CA SER A 33 -13.21 12.73 -3.68
C SER A 33 -13.96 12.14 -2.49
N ASP A 34 -15.14 12.68 -2.18
CA ASP A 34 -15.99 12.26 -1.06
C ASP A 34 -15.25 12.15 0.28
N GLY A 35 -14.36 13.12 0.56
CA GLY A 35 -13.58 13.17 1.80
C GLY A 35 -12.42 12.18 1.88
N LYS A 36 -12.11 11.46 0.79
CA LYS A 36 -10.97 10.52 0.69
C LYS A 36 -9.98 11.00 -0.37
N LEU A 37 -8.72 10.60 -0.22
CA LEU A 37 -7.74 10.76 -1.30
C LEU A 37 -8.04 9.79 -2.44
N PHE A 38 -7.88 10.29 -3.66
CA PHE A 38 -8.16 9.60 -4.94
C PHE A 38 -9.63 9.24 -5.14
N PHE A 39 -10.02 9.12 -6.39
CA PHE A 39 -11.40 8.82 -6.78
C PHE A 39 -11.75 7.36 -6.47
N SER A 40 -10.89 6.43 -6.89
CA SER A 40 -11.15 5.00 -6.79
C SER A 40 -10.44 4.32 -5.61
N GLU A 41 -10.99 3.18 -5.18
CA GLU A 41 -10.32 2.31 -4.20
C GLU A 41 -9.05 1.67 -4.78
N GLU A 42 -9.07 1.33 -6.06
CA GLU A 42 -7.91 0.78 -6.77
C GLU A 42 -6.72 1.74 -6.75
N GLU A 43 -6.93 3.05 -6.99
CA GLU A 43 -5.86 4.05 -6.89
C GLU A 43 -5.30 4.16 -5.48
N ARG A 44 -6.17 4.13 -4.46
CA ARG A 44 -5.74 4.16 -3.04
C ARG A 44 -4.89 2.95 -2.68
N ILE A 45 -5.35 1.75 -3.04
CA ILE A 45 -4.63 0.50 -2.78
C ILE A 45 -3.30 0.48 -3.55
N THR A 46 -3.31 0.90 -4.82
CA THR A 46 -2.12 0.97 -5.66
C THR A 46 -1.07 1.91 -5.08
N LEU A 47 -1.47 3.14 -4.72
CA LEU A 47 -0.53 4.08 -4.09
C LEU A 47 -0.02 3.54 -2.76
N LEU A 48 -0.91 2.98 -1.92
CA LEU A 48 -0.51 2.43 -0.62
C LEU A 48 0.51 1.30 -0.80
N ALA A 49 0.31 0.40 -1.75
CA ALA A 49 1.23 -0.68 -2.02
C ALA A 49 2.58 -0.17 -2.57
N LEU A 50 2.58 0.80 -3.48
CA LEU A 50 3.80 1.46 -3.96
C LEU A 50 4.59 2.10 -2.81
N LEU A 51 3.91 2.77 -1.88
CA LEU A 51 4.52 3.37 -0.69
C LEU A 51 5.07 2.31 0.25
N LEU A 52 4.31 1.24 0.52
CA LEU A 52 4.73 0.16 1.42
C LEU A 52 5.97 -0.58 0.93
N GLU A 53 6.20 -0.69 -0.39
CA GLU A 53 7.47 -1.23 -0.89
C GLU A 53 8.65 -0.31 -0.54
N ASN A 54 8.47 1.01 -0.64
CA ASN A 54 9.54 1.98 -0.37
C ASN A 54 9.75 2.29 1.12
N VAL A 55 8.75 2.03 1.97
CA VAL A 55 8.77 2.38 3.40
C VAL A 55 8.96 1.15 4.30
N GLY A 56 8.49 -0.02 3.87
CA GLY A 56 8.47 -1.22 4.70
C GLY A 56 7.33 -1.25 5.72
N VAL A 57 6.93 -2.46 6.12
CA VAL A 57 5.86 -2.68 7.10
C VAL A 57 6.25 -2.20 8.49
N ASP A 58 7.50 -2.38 8.89
CA ASP A 58 7.96 -2.04 10.25
C ASP A 58 7.80 -0.55 10.55
N ILE A 59 7.97 0.33 9.56
CA ILE A 59 7.69 1.76 9.70
C ILE A 59 6.19 2.05 9.55
N ALA A 60 5.51 1.40 8.61
CA ALA A 60 4.09 1.63 8.36
C ALA A 60 3.21 1.35 9.60
N ILE A 61 3.55 0.31 10.38
CA ILE A 61 2.79 -0.03 11.60
C ILE A 61 2.86 1.05 12.68
N LEU A 62 3.87 1.94 12.63
CA LEU A 62 4.04 3.04 13.60
C LEU A 62 3.07 4.20 13.35
N LEU A 63 2.39 4.24 12.19
CA LEU A 63 1.48 5.33 11.82
C LEU A 63 0.11 5.24 12.52
N GLY A 64 -0.15 4.17 13.26
CA GLY A 64 -1.41 3.96 13.97
C GLY A 64 -1.23 3.14 15.25
N ASP A 65 -2.34 2.89 15.94
CA ASP A 65 -2.34 2.03 17.12
C ASP A 65 -1.99 0.58 16.72
N PHE A 66 -1.03 -0.03 17.42
CA PHE A 66 -0.59 -1.40 17.18
C PHE A 66 -1.73 -2.42 17.31
N GLU A 67 -2.69 -2.21 18.21
CA GLU A 67 -3.82 -3.13 18.38
C GLU A 67 -4.75 -3.12 17.17
N VAL A 68 -4.93 -1.99 16.48
CA VAL A 68 -5.73 -1.91 15.24
C VAL A 68 -5.13 -2.81 14.15
N TRP A 69 -3.80 -2.84 14.04
CA TRP A 69 -3.11 -3.73 13.10
C TRP A 69 -3.31 -5.20 13.48
N ARG A 70 -3.19 -5.54 14.76
CA ARG A 70 -3.39 -6.91 15.25
C ARG A 70 -4.81 -7.41 15.01
N GLU A 71 -5.81 -6.56 15.23
CA GLU A 71 -7.21 -6.87 14.96
C GLU A 71 -7.45 -7.14 13.47
N ALA A 72 -6.90 -6.32 12.58
CA ALA A 72 -7.01 -6.52 11.14
C ALA A 72 -6.37 -7.85 10.68
N VAL A 73 -5.20 -8.21 11.23
CA VAL A 73 -4.53 -9.50 10.94
C VAL A 73 -5.38 -10.68 11.41
N ARG A 74 -5.91 -10.63 12.64
CA ARG A 74 -6.79 -11.67 13.18
C ARG A 74 -8.06 -11.84 12.33
N ALA A 75 -8.69 -10.74 11.91
CA ALA A 75 -9.87 -10.79 11.06
C ALA A 75 -9.58 -11.57 9.76
N LYS A 76 -8.47 -11.22 9.09
CA LYS A 76 -8.00 -11.90 7.88
C LYS A 76 -7.73 -13.40 8.09
N GLU A 77 -7.10 -13.79 9.19
CA GLU A 77 -6.85 -15.21 9.51
C GLU A 77 -8.14 -16.00 9.73
N THR A 78 -9.18 -15.36 10.29
CA THR A 78 -10.48 -15.99 10.55
C THR A 78 -11.42 -16.00 9.35
N GLY A 79 -11.01 -15.46 8.19
CA GLY A 79 -11.82 -15.40 6.97
C GLY A 79 -13.04 -14.49 7.10
N LYS A 80 -12.99 -13.50 8.00
CA LYS A 80 -13.97 -12.44 8.14
C LYS A 80 -13.49 -11.15 7.51
#